data_AF-A0A3S2VQW5-F1
#
_entry.id   AF-A0A3S2VQW5-F1
#
_cell.length_a   1.000
_cell.length_b   1.000
_cell.length_c   1.000
_cell.angle_alpha   90.00
_cell.angle_beta   90.00
_cell.angle_gamma   90.00
#
_symmetry.space_group_name_H-M   'P 1'
#
loop_
_entity.id
_entity.type
_entity.pdbx_description
1 polymer ?
#
loop_
_entity_poly.entity_id
_entity_poly.type
_entity_poly.pdbx_seq_one_letter_code
_entity_poly.pdbx_strand_id
1 'polypeptide(L)'
;MAQRRDMTEQAPDLTQGQMDEAVNDVIAKAIQSVDWTFFNENYNRQAEEVVRALNRSGYAIVPRAPSKQMVEAGREAIEIGQHLPSAVAGVVFDAMVDAGSVLP
;
A
#
# COMPACT_ATOMS: atom_id res chain seq x y z
N MET A 1 -8.10 12.95 31.83
CA MET A 1 -6.90 12.33 31.24
C MET A 1 -7.37 11.34 30.18
N ALA A 2 -7.34 11.74 28.91
CA ALA A 2 -7.77 10.86 27.82
C ALA A 2 -6.60 9.94 27.45
N GLN A 3 -6.80 8.66 27.74
CA GLN A 3 -5.88 7.58 27.41
C GLN A 3 -5.70 7.55 25.89
N ARG A 4 -4.55 8.01 25.41
CA ARG A 4 -4.12 7.81 24.03
C ARG A 4 -4.07 6.30 23.83
N ARG A 5 -4.92 5.80 22.93
CA ARG A 5 -4.87 4.40 22.50
C ARG A 5 -3.53 4.20 21.80
N ASP A 6 -2.56 3.67 22.53
CA ASP A 6 -1.46 2.91 21.94
C ASP A 6 -2.10 1.73 21.22
N MET A 7 -2.35 1.91 19.93
CA MET A 7 -2.63 0.84 19.00
C MET A 7 -1.83 1.15 17.74
N THR A 8 -0.51 0.96 17.83
CA THR A 8 0.28 0.45 16.71
C THR A 8 -0.22 -0.96 16.39
N GLU A 9 -1.46 -1.06 15.90
CA GLU A 9 -1.89 -2.24 15.18
C GLU A 9 -1.10 -2.25 13.88
N GLN A 10 0.01 -2.99 13.90
CA GLN A 10 0.70 -3.40 12.68
C GLN A 10 -0.38 -3.92 11.73
N ALA A 11 -0.34 -3.48 10.46
CA ALA A 11 -1.22 -4.05 9.47
C ALA A 11 -1.08 -5.57 9.48
N PRO A 12 -2.17 -6.32 9.24
CA PRO A 12 -2.09 -7.76 9.11
C PRO A 12 -0.96 -8.10 8.13
N ASP A 13 -0.12 -9.07 8.51
CA ASP A 13 1.01 -9.55 7.71
C ASP A 13 0.46 -10.38 6.55
N LEU A 14 -0.16 -9.68 5.60
CA LEU A 14 -0.71 -10.24 4.39
C LEU A 14 0.44 -10.44 3.41
N THR A 15 0.47 -11.61 2.78
CA THR A 15 1.34 -11.83 1.63
C THR A 15 0.95 -10.88 0.50
N GLN A 16 1.87 -10.57 -0.40
CA GLN A 16 1.64 -9.64 -1.51
C GLN A 16 0.34 -9.95 -2.28
N GLY A 17 0.13 -11.21 -2.69
CA GLY A 17 -1.10 -11.60 -3.40
C GLY A 17 -2.40 -11.41 -2.58
N GLN A 18 -2.34 -11.47 -1.25
CA GLN A 18 -3.49 -11.19 -0.38
C GLN A 18 -3.75 -9.69 -0.23
N MET A 19 -2.70 -8.86 -0.29
CA MET A 19 -2.84 -7.40 -0.30
C MET A 19 -3.47 -6.94 -1.61
N ASP A 20 -3.02 -7.49 -2.75
CA ASP A 20 -3.52 -7.17 -4.08
C ASP A 20 -5.03 -7.47 -4.17
N GLU A 21 -5.45 -8.64 -3.69
CA GLU A 21 -6.85 -9.04 -3.65
C GLU A 21 -7.68 -8.11 -2.74
N ALA A 22 -7.16 -7.75 -1.56
CA ALA A 22 -7.85 -6.85 -0.64
C ALA A 22 -8.02 -5.44 -1.21
N VAL A 23 -6.99 -4.89 -1.88
CA VAL A 23 -7.05 -3.58 -2.53
C VAL A 23 -8.03 -3.61 -3.70
N ASN A 24 -7.97 -4.65 -4.54
CA ASN A 24 -8.89 -4.81 -5.66
C ASN A 24 -10.35 -4.92 -5.19
N ASP A 25 -10.62 -5.68 -4.13
CA ASP A 25 -11.97 -5.82 -3.57
C ASP A 25 -12.50 -4.49 -2.99
N VAL A 26 -11.66 -3.72 -2.31
CA VAL A 26 -12.04 -2.38 -1.80
C VAL A 26 -12.41 -1.45 -2.94
N ILE A 27 -11.59 -1.41 -4.01
CA ILE A 27 -11.85 -0.55 -5.17
C ILE A 27 -13.11 -1.03 -5.92
N ALA A 28 -13.26 -2.34 -6.12
CA ALA A 28 -14.41 -2.92 -6.81
C ALA A 28 -15.72 -2.58 -6.09
N LYS A 29 -15.76 -2.73 -4.76
CA LYS A 29 -16.91 -2.34 -3.93
C LYS A 29 -17.19 -0.84 -3.99
N ALA A 30 -16.15 -0.01 -4.01
CA ALA A 30 -16.32 1.43 -4.13
C ALA A 30 -16.98 1.81 -5.47
N ILE A 31 -16.52 1.21 -6.59
CA ILE A 31 -17.11 1.42 -7.91
C ILE A 31 -18.57 0.92 -7.94
N GLN A 32 -18.81 -0.31 -7.46
CA GLN A 32 -20.14 -0.89 -7.42
C GLN A 32 -21.13 -0.04 -6.60
N SER A 33 -20.67 0.61 -5.53
CA SER A 33 -21.53 1.42 -4.66
C SER A 33 -22.11 2.66 -5.34
N VAL A 34 -21.48 3.15 -6.42
CA VAL A 34 -21.90 4.32 -7.18
C VAL A 34 -22.47 3.98 -8.56
N ASP A 35 -22.25 2.77 -9.05
CA ASP A 35 -22.83 2.28 -10.31
C ASP A 35 -24.19 1.60 -10.08
N TRP A 36 -25.25 2.40 -10.13
CA TRP A 36 -26.64 1.96 -9.99
C TRP A 36 -27.28 1.55 -11.33
N THR A 37 -26.54 1.67 -12.43
CA THR A 37 -27.08 1.58 -13.80
C THR A 37 -26.72 0.28 -14.53
N PHE A 38 -25.63 -0.40 -14.13
CA PHE A 38 -25.13 -1.57 -14.86
C PHE A 38 -25.11 -2.85 -13.99
N PHE A 39 -25.96 -3.83 -14.35
CA PHE A 39 -26.10 -5.09 -13.62
C PHE A 39 -25.12 -6.20 -14.03
N ASN A 40 -24.26 -6.00 -15.05
CA ASN A 40 -23.44 -7.07 -15.65
C ASN A 40 -21.96 -6.70 -15.84
N GLU A 41 -21.46 -5.78 -15.04
CA GLU A 41 -20.09 -5.25 -15.12
C GLU A 41 -19.11 -6.06 -14.27
N ASN A 42 -17.86 -6.24 -14.73
CA ASN A 42 -16.81 -6.90 -13.94
C ASN A 42 -16.01 -5.87 -13.13
N TYR A 43 -16.50 -5.56 -11.94
CA TYR A 43 -15.88 -4.57 -11.05
C TYR A 43 -14.47 -4.93 -10.58
N ASN A 44 -14.13 -6.22 -10.51
CA ASN A 44 -12.77 -6.66 -10.17
C ASN A 44 -11.77 -6.26 -11.27
N ARG A 45 -12.14 -6.44 -12.54
CA ARG A 45 -11.32 -5.97 -13.66
C ARG A 45 -11.14 -4.46 -13.68
N GLN A 46 -12.17 -3.72 -13.31
CA GLN A 46 -12.07 -2.26 -13.22
C GLN A 46 -11.13 -1.84 -12.08
N ALA A 47 -11.21 -2.53 -10.94
CA ALA A 47 -10.30 -2.32 -9.82
C ALA A 47 -8.84 -2.61 -10.19
N GLU A 48 -8.57 -3.73 -10.86
CA GLU A 48 -7.24 -4.07 -11.39
C GLU A 48 -6.70 -2.97 -12.31
N GLU A 49 -7.53 -2.43 -13.21
CA GLU A 49 -7.12 -1.35 -14.11
C GLU A 49 -6.86 -0.03 -13.39
N VAL A 50 -7.58 0.26 -12.30
CA VAL A 50 -7.28 1.42 -11.44
C VAL A 50 -5.91 1.27 -10.79
N VAL A 51 -5.62 0.13 -10.17
CA VAL A 51 -4.30 -0.14 -9.55
C VAL A 51 -3.19 -0.03 -10.59
N ARG A 52 -3.37 -0.62 -11.77
CA ARG A 52 -2.41 -0.52 -12.88
C ARG A 52 -2.21 0.92 -13.35
N ALA A 53 -3.28 1.72 -13.43
CA ALA A 53 -3.18 3.12 -13.85
C ALA A 53 -2.41 3.98 -12.83
N LEU A 54 -2.61 3.73 -11.54
CA LEU A 54 -1.86 4.38 -10.46
C LEU A 54 -0.36 4.04 -10.56
N ASN A 55 -0.04 2.74 -10.68
CA ASN A 55 1.34 2.27 -10.82
C ASN A 55 2.04 2.88 -12.05
N ARG A 56 1.39 2.89 -13.21
CA ARG A 56 1.93 3.52 -14.43
C ARG A 56 2.17 5.03 -14.28
N SER A 57 1.44 5.68 -13.38
CA SER A 57 1.54 7.12 -13.12
C SER A 57 2.54 7.45 -12.00
N GLY A 58 3.25 6.45 -11.47
CA GLY A 58 4.23 6.62 -10.39
C GLY A 58 3.60 6.71 -8.99
N TYR A 59 2.34 6.33 -8.83
CA TYR A 59 1.68 6.23 -7.52
C TYR A 59 1.63 4.78 -7.08
N ALA A 60 1.87 4.56 -5.77
CA ALA A 60 1.73 3.26 -5.14
C ALA A 60 0.64 3.30 -4.06
N ILE A 61 -0.15 2.24 -3.96
CA ILE A 61 -1.04 2.00 -2.83
C ILE A 61 -0.28 1.19 -1.79
N VAL A 62 -0.21 1.71 -0.56
CA VAL A 62 0.42 1.04 0.58
C VAL A 62 -0.51 1.09 1.79
N PRO A 63 -0.41 0.11 2.71
CA PRO A 63 -1.14 0.13 3.97
C PRO A 63 -0.85 1.39 4.79
N ARG A 64 -1.87 1.92 5.48
CA ARG A 64 -1.68 3.06 6.40
C ARG A 64 -0.72 2.74 7.56
N ALA A 65 -0.79 1.52 8.09
CA ALA A 65 0.18 1.02 9.06
C ALA A 65 1.17 0.11 8.33
N PRO A 66 2.48 0.35 8.40
CA PRO A 66 3.43 -0.45 7.66
C PRO A 66 3.43 -1.90 8.16
N SER A 67 3.58 -2.85 7.24
CA SER A 67 3.78 -4.26 7.58
C SER A 67 5.18 -4.48 8.16
N LYS A 68 5.42 -5.63 8.78
CA LYS A 68 6.76 -6.00 9.27
C LYS A 68 7.79 -6.01 8.14
N GLN A 69 7.42 -6.49 6.96
CA GLN A 69 8.29 -6.53 5.78
C GLN A 69 8.69 -5.13 5.33
N MET A 70 7.74 -4.19 5.28
CA MET A 70 8.04 -2.79 4.97
C MET A 70 9.03 -2.21 5.97
N VAL A 71 8.78 -2.39 7.28
CA VAL A 71 9.67 -1.86 8.33
C VAL A 71 11.08 -2.46 8.22
N GLU A 72 11.19 -3.75 7.96
CA GLU A 72 12.50 -4.41 7.83
C GLU A 72 13.25 -3.92 6.59
N ALA A 73 12.58 -3.81 5.44
CA ALA A 73 13.18 -3.25 4.22
C ALA A 73 13.66 -1.81 4.44
N GLY A 74 12.84 -0.98 5.10
CA GLY A 74 13.24 0.37 5.48
C GLY A 74 14.46 0.40 6.40
N ARG A 75 14.57 -0.55 7.35
CA ARG A 75 15.73 -0.65 8.25
C ARG A 75 17.00 -1.06 7.50
N GLU A 76 16.90 -2.03 6.60
CA GLU A 76 18.02 -2.52 5.80
C GLU A 76 18.54 -1.46 4.81
N ALA A 77 17.68 -0.55 4.37
CA ALA A 77 18.05 0.56 3.49
C ALA A 77 18.86 1.67 4.19
N ILE A 78 19.02 1.63 5.52
CA ILE A 78 19.79 2.63 6.27
C ILE A 78 21.28 2.30 6.19
N GLU A 79 22.00 3.00 5.32
CA GLU A 79 23.47 3.00 5.31
C GLU A 79 24.03 4.11 6.22
N ILE A 80 24.69 3.71 7.31
CA ILE A 80 25.28 4.64 8.28
C ILE A 80 26.53 5.31 7.67
N GLY A 81 26.52 6.65 7.63
CA GLY A 81 27.71 7.46 7.31
C GLY A 81 27.90 7.84 5.83
N GLN A 82 27.04 7.39 4.91
CA GLN A 82 27.15 7.72 3.48
C GLN A 82 26.20 8.82 2.99
N HIS A 83 25.09 9.07 3.69
CA HIS A 83 24.04 9.97 3.20
C HIS A 83 23.76 11.16 4.13
N LEU A 84 23.44 12.31 3.53
CA LEU A 84 22.82 13.42 4.25
C LEU A 84 21.54 12.93 4.94
N PRO A 85 21.20 13.37 6.15
CA PRO A 85 20.00 12.91 6.86
C PRO A 85 18.70 13.02 6.06
N SER A 86 18.59 14.02 5.18
CA SER A 86 17.45 14.19 4.27
C SER A 86 17.38 13.12 3.16
N ALA A 87 18.52 12.57 2.72
CA ALA A 87 18.58 11.51 1.73
C ALA A 87 18.26 10.14 2.33
N VAL A 88 18.57 9.93 3.61
CA VAL A 88 18.23 8.69 4.33
C VAL A 88 16.71 8.49 4.37
N ALA A 89 15.93 9.53 4.64
CA ALA A 89 14.47 9.43 4.69
C ALA A 89 13.85 9.00 3.34
N GLY A 90 14.40 9.49 2.23
CA GLY A 90 13.96 9.10 0.89
C GLY A 90 14.23 7.62 0.61
N VAL A 91 15.47 7.18 0.85
CA VAL A 91 15.89 5.79 0.64
C VAL A 91 15.08 4.81 1.49
N VAL A 92 14.81 5.16 2.76
CA VAL A 92 13.96 4.36 3.65
C VAL A 92 12.53 4.31 3.13
N PHE A 93 11.98 5.45 2.72
CA PHE A 93 10.61 5.50 2.19
C PHE A 93 10.47 4.65 0.92
N ASP A 94 11.40 4.79 -0.02
CA ASP A 94 11.40 4.01 -1.27
C ASP A 94 11.46 2.51 -0.98
N ALA A 95 12.36 2.07 -0.11
CA ALA A 95 12.46 0.66 0.29
C ALA A 95 11.19 0.14 0.97
N MET A 96 10.55 0.96 1.81
CA MET A 96 9.27 0.60 2.44
C MET A 96 8.13 0.49 1.42
N VAL A 97 8.08 1.39 0.44
CA VAL A 97 7.05 1.38 -0.61
C VAL A 97 7.26 0.20 -1.55
N ASP A 98 8.50 -0.10 -1.94
CA ASP A 98 8.80 -1.26 -2.78
C ASP A 98 8.42 -2.58 -2.10
N ALA A 99 8.68 -2.70 -0.80
CA ALA A 99 8.31 -3.89 -0.02
C ALA A 99 6.79 -4.01 0.26
N GLY A 100 6.04 -2.91 0.14
CA GLY A 100 4.63 -2.86 0.54
C GLY A 100 3.63 -2.55 -0.58
N SER A 101 4.11 -2.21 -1.77
CA SER A 101 3.28 -1.82 -2.89
C SER A 101 2.80 -3.03 -3.69
N VAL A 102 1.57 -2.93 -4.17
CA VAL A 102 0.98 -3.85 -5.13
C VAL A 102 1.66 -3.62 -6.48
N LEU A 103 2.71 -4.38 -6.80
CA LEU A 103 3.33 -4.35 -8.13
C LEU A 103 2.39 -4.98 -9.17
N PRO A 104 2.27 -4.41 -10.38
CA PRO A 104 1.44 -4.95 -11.45
C PRO A 104 2.02 -6.23 -12.08
#